data_AF-A0AAD6P7G3-F1
#
_entry.id   AF-A0AAD6P7G3-F1
#
_cell.length_a   1.000
_cell.length_b   1.000
_cell.length_c   1.000
_cell.angle_alpha   90.00
_cell.angle_beta   90.00
_cell.angle_gamma   90.00
#
_symmetry.space_group_name_H-M   'P 1'
#
loop_
_entity.id
_entity.type
_entity.pdbx_description
1 polymer ?
#
loop_
_entity_poly.entity_id
_entity_poly.type
_entity_poly.pdbx_seq_one_letter_code
_entity_poly.pdbx_strand_id
1 'polypeptide(L)'
;MGKPLMTSLHCLLHWSPFFLLLASAFNVLGVEGSIGVNYGTVADDLPPPAQVARFLLESTIINRVRLFDTNTEIIRAFAHTGIAITITVPNDQIPVLTKLGSAQEWLKSNVQPYVPATNIVRILVGNEVISTENKLMVASLVPAMKALHAALVGASLDHRIKISTPHSLGILSDSSPPSTGKFRRGYATRFLKAIA
;
A
#
# COMPACT_ATOMS: atom_id res chain seq x y z
N MET A 1 -75.68 41.77 27.39
CA MET A 1 -74.83 42.90 26.94
C MET A 1 -73.39 42.57 27.32
N GLY A 2 -72.46 42.59 26.36
CA GLY A 2 -71.02 42.33 26.57
C GLY A 2 -70.53 40.96 26.04
N LYS A 3 -69.99 40.94 24.82
CA LYS A 3 -69.10 39.89 24.26
C LYS A 3 -67.65 40.46 24.29
N PRO A 4 -66.56 39.75 23.92
CA PRO A 4 -66.30 38.30 23.70
C PRO A 4 -64.97 37.81 24.34
N LEU A 5 -64.61 36.52 24.24
CA LEU A 5 -63.29 36.12 23.69
C LEU A 5 -63.26 34.62 23.32
N MET A 6 -62.99 34.37 22.04
CA MET A 6 -62.55 33.09 21.47
C MET A 6 -61.11 32.75 21.91
N THR A 7 -60.73 31.48 21.72
CA THR A 7 -59.37 30.90 21.41
C THR A 7 -59.12 29.69 22.32
N SER A 8 -58.46 28.59 21.92
CA SER A 8 -57.92 28.03 20.68
C SER A 8 -57.70 26.56 21.04
N LEU A 9 -58.12 25.59 20.22
CA LEU A 9 -57.40 25.11 19.06
C LEU A 9 -56.05 24.44 19.40
N HIS A 10 -56.05 23.13 19.16
CA HIS A 10 -54.93 22.26 18.82
C HIS A 10 -53.77 22.16 19.83
N CYS A 11 -53.77 21.01 20.51
CA CYS A 11 -52.56 20.33 20.95
C CYS A 11 -51.66 20.10 19.71
N LEU A 12 -50.84 21.10 19.40
CA LEU A 12 -49.83 21.01 18.36
C LEU A 12 -48.75 20.07 18.87
N LEU A 13 -48.72 18.87 18.28
CA LEU A 13 -47.51 18.08 18.14
C LEU A 13 -46.46 18.98 17.46
N HIS A 14 -45.68 19.71 18.26
CA HIS A 14 -44.44 20.32 17.81
C HIS A 14 -43.41 19.20 17.65
N TRP A 15 -43.50 18.44 16.57
CA TRP A 15 -42.36 17.70 16.05
C TRP A 15 -41.31 18.73 15.65
N SER A 16 -40.38 19.02 16.58
CA SER A 16 -39.27 19.92 16.32
C SER A 16 -38.44 19.33 15.18
N PRO A 17 -38.36 19.99 14.00
CA PRO A 17 -37.52 19.53 12.88
C PRO A 17 -36.03 19.52 13.26
N PHE A 18 -35.68 20.14 14.38
CA PHE A 18 -34.33 20.17 14.93
C PHE A 18 -33.84 18.79 15.39
N PHE A 19 -34.74 17.90 15.83
CA PHE A 19 -34.35 16.56 16.31
C PHE A 19 -34.05 15.59 15.16
N LEU A 20 -34.67 15.77 13.98
CA LEU A 20 -34.37 15.01 12.77
C LEU A 20 -33.08 15.48 12.09
N LEU A 21 -32.70 16.75 12.23
CA LEU A 21 -31.45 17.28 11.66
C LEU A 21 -30.20 16.85 12.44
N LEU A 22 -30.33 16.52 13.72
CA LEU A 22 -29.22 16.01 14.54
C LEU A 22 -28.96 14.51 14.31
N ALA A 23 -29.99 13.75 13.89
CA ALA A 23 -29.87 12.33 13.61
C ALA A 23 -29.14 12.04 12.28
N SER A 24 -29.14 12.98 11.32
CA SER A 24 -28.42 12.86 10.04
C SER A 24 -26.93 13.23 10.12
N ALA A 25 -26.45 13.73 11.26
CA ALA A 25 -25.04 14.07 11.46
C ALA A 25 -24.17 12.88 11.89
N PHE A 26 -24.76 11.76 12.28
CA PHE A 26 -24.04 10.50 12.48
C PHE A 26 -23.89 9.78 11.15
N ASN A 27 -23.14 10.39 10.23
CA ASN A 27 -22.39 9.58 9.29
C ASN A 27 -21.40 8.79 10.14
N VAL A 28 -21.71 7.51 10.39
CA VAL A 28 -20.67 6.55 10.75
C VAL A 28 -19.71 6.63 9.57
N LEU A 29 -18.62 7.38 9.73
CA LEU A 29 -17.44 7.22 8.90
C LEU A 29 -17.01 5.78 9.13
N GLY A 30 -17.54 4.88 8.29
CA GLY A 30 -17.04 3.53 8.22
C GLY A 30 -15.53 3.65 8.11
N VAL A 31 -14.81 2.84 8.89
CA VAL A 31 -13.37 2.73 8.71
C VAL A 31 -13.14 2.42 7.24
N GLU A 32 -12.55 3.36 6.50
CA GLU A 32 -12.27 3.21 5.08
C GLU A 32 -11.13 2.18 4.96
N GLY A 33 -11.50 0.90 5.07
CA GLY A 33 -10.59 -0.21 4.96
C GLY A 33 -10.13 -0.32 3.51
N SER A 34 -8.83 -0.21 3.27
CA SER A 34 -8.29 -0.46 1.93
C SER A 34 -8.12 -1.95 1.70
N ILE A 35 -8.68 -2.48 0.62
CA ILE A 35 -8.46 -3.85 0.16
C ILE A 35 -7.47 -3.82 -1.00
N GLY A 36 -6.52 -4.76 -0.99
CA GLY A 36 -5.54 -4.92 -2.05
C GLY A 36 -5.44 -6.34 -2.56
N VAL A 37 -4.91 -6.48 -3.77
CA VAL A 37 -4.68 -7.77 -4.43
C VAL A 37 -3.23 -7.90 -4.91
N ASN A 38 -2.76 -9.14 -5.02
CA ASN A 38 -1.52 -9.47 -5.70
C ASN A 38 -1.84 -9.74 -7.18
N TYR A 39 -1.18 -9.05 -8.11
CA TYR A 39 -1.31 -9.31 -9.54
C TYR A 39 -0.18 -10.22 -9.99
N GLY A 40 -0.44 -11.53 -9.97
CA GLY A 40 0.46 -12.56 -10.49
C GLY A 40 0.35 -12.68 -12.01
N THR A 41 1.48 -12.91 -12.67
CA THR A 41 1.61 -12.92 -14.14
C THR A 41 2.11 -14.24 -14.72
N VAL A 42 2.32 -15.26 -13.86
CA VAL A 42 2.79 -16.59 -14.28
C VAL A 42 1.57 -17.45 -14.65
N ALA A 43 1.06 -17.25 -15.86
CA ALA A 43 -0.03 -18.01 -16.50
C ALA A 43 -0.07 -17.69 -18.01
N ASP A 44 -0.84 -18.46 -18.79
CA ASP A 44 -0.89 -18.40 -20.25
C ASP A 44 -2.20 -17.84 -20.83
N ASP A 45 -3.20 -17.54 -20.00
CA ASP A 45 -4.54 -17.11 -20.39
C ASP A 45 -5.00 -15.80 -19.72
N LEU A 46 -4.06 -15.02 -19.17
CA LEU A 46 -4.38 -13.81 -18.43
C LEU A 46 -4.92 -12.68 -19.35
N PRO A 47 -5.91 -11.89 -18.88
CA PRO A 47 -6.34 -10.69 -19.58
C PRO A 47 -5.20 -9.67 -19.74
N PRO A 48 -5.21 -8.83 -20.79
CA PRO A 48 -4.24 -7.76 -20.97
C PRO A 48 -4.22 -6.78 -19.79
N PRO A 49 -3.07 -6.19 -19.42
CA PRO A 49 -2.95 -5.34 -18.24
C PRO A 49 -3.93 -4.17 -18.18
N ALA A 50 -4.23 -3.54 -19.33
CA ALA A 50 -5.21 -2.46 -19.42
C ALA A 50 -6.63 -2.93 -19.05
N GLN A 51 -7.00 -4.15 -19.42
CA GLN A 51 -8.30 -4.73 -19.06
C GLN A 51 -8.36 -5.02 -17.57
N VAL A 52 -7.28 -5.52 -16.97
CA VAL A 52 -7.19 -5.74 -15.51
C VAL A 52 -7.28 -4.42 -14.75
N ALA A 53 -6.52 -3.40 -15.14
CA ALA A 53 -6.55 -2.09 -14.49
C ALA A 53 -7.95 -1.45 -14.58
N ARG A 54 -8.60 -1.52 -15.75
CA ARG A 54 -9.97 -1.03 -15.94
C ARG A 54 -10.97 -1.80 -15.10
N PHE A 55 -10.90 -3.13 -15.08
CA PHE A 55 -11.77 -3.96 -14.25
C PHE A 55 -11.65 -3.62 -12.76
N LEU A 56 -10.43 -3.47 -12.25
CA LEU A 56 -10.22 -3.11 -10.85
C LEU A 56 -10.79 -1.72 -10.52
N LEU A 57 -10.60 -0.75 -11.43
CA LEU A 57 -11.09 0.62 -11.24
C LEU A 57 -12.61 0.74 -11.32
N GLU A 58 -13.24 0.14 -12.32
CA GLU A 58 -14.66 0.37 -12.65
C GLU A 58 -15.59 -0.63 -11.95
N SER A 59 -15.11 -1.82 -11.62
CA SER A 59 -15.97 -2.95 -11.24
C SER A 59 -15.69 -3.51 -9.85
N THR A 60 -14.74 -2.94 -9.09
CA THR A 60 -14.38 -3.43 -7.76
C THR A 60 -14.12 -2.31 -6.76
N ILE A 61 -14.03 -2.67 -5.48
CA ILE A 61 -13.58 -1.76 -4.40
C ILE A 61 -12.06 -1.82 -4.16
N ILE A 62 -11.32 -2.59 -4.96
CA ILE A 62 -9.89 -2.79 -4.78
C ILE A 62 -9.16 -1.53 -5.22
N ASN A 63 -8.41 -0.93 -4.30
CA ASN A 63 -7.68 0.31 -4.55
C ASN A 63 -6.17 0.17 -4.32
N ARG A 64 -5.68 -1.07 -4.14
CA ARG A 64 -4.26 -1.38 -4.00
C ARG A 64 -3.87 -2.62 -4.79
N VAL A 65 -2.76 -2.55 -5.51
CA VAL A 65 -2.21 -3.70 -6.26
C VAL A 65 -0.73 -3.88 -5.93
N ARG A 66 -0.33 -5.12 -5.67
CA ARG A 66 1.07 -5.52 -5.60
C ARG A 66 1.49 -6.23 -6.88
N LEU A 67 2.58 -5.75 -7.49
CA LEU A 67 3.30 -6.39 -8.59
C LEU A 67 4.55 -7.09 -8.04
N PHE A 68 4.94 -8.20 -8.65
CA PHE A 68 6.11 -8.99 -8.24
C PHE A 68 7.40 -8.60 -8.98
N ASP A 69 7.31 -7.66 -9.92
CA ASP A 69 8.43 -7.10 -10.68
C ASP A 69 8.15 -5.62 -11.04
N THR A 70 8.86 -5.10 -12.05
CA THR A 70 8.68 -3.78 -12.63
C THR A 70 8.21 -3.83 -14.08
N ASN A 71 7.30 -4.77 -14.42
CA ASN A 71 6.75 -4.88 -15.77
C ASN A 71 6.15 -3.55 -16.24
N THR A 72 6.77 -2.99 -17.28
CA THR A 72 6.48 -1.64 -17.76
C THR A 72 5.09 -1.49 -18.38
N GLU A 73 4.55 -2.56 -18.97
CA GLU A 73 3.21 -2.59 -19.56
C GLU A 73 2.16 -2.52 -18.47
N ILE A 74 2.34 -3.31 -17.41
CA ILE A 74 1.43 -3.33 -16.26
C ILE A 74 1.46 -1.98 -15.53
N ILE A 75 2.65 -1.45 -15.22
CA ILE A 75 2.76 -0.15 -14.52
C ILE A 75 2.07 0.97 -15.32
N ARG A 76 2.21 1.00 -16.65
CA ARG A 76 1.54 1.98 -17.51
C ARG A 76 0.03 1.79 -17.56
N ALA A 77 -0.46 0.54 -17.53
CA ALA A 77 -1.89 0.27 -17.53
C ALA A 77 -2.62 0.87 -16.32
N PHE A 78 -1.92 1.05 -15.19
CA PHE A 78 -2.45 1.70 -13.99
C PHE A 78 -2.28 3.23 -13.96
N ALA A 79 -1.73 3.86 -15.01
CA ALA A 79 -1.61 5.31 -15.09
C ALA A 79 -2.99 5.99 -15.00
N HIS A 80 -3.08 7.07 -14.23
CA HIS A 80 -4.28 7.88 -14.02
C HIS A 80 -5.48 7.15 -13.37
N THR A 81 -5.32 5.88 -12.94
CA THR A 81 -6.37 5.13 -12.24
C THR A 81 -6.52 5.54 -10.76
N GLY A 82 -5.49 6.14 -10.16
CA GLY A 82 -5.43 6.43 -8.72
C GLY A 82 -5.17 5.21 -7.82
N ILE A 83 -5.31 3.98 -8.34
CA ILE A 83 -5.02 2.73 -7.63
C ILE A 83 -3.56 2.73 -7.17
N ALA A 84 -3.35 2.48 -5.87
CA ALA A 84 -2.02 2.51 -5.29
C ALA A 84 -1.22 1.25 -5.65
N ILE A 85 -0.07 1.44 -6.30
CA ILE A 85 0.79 0.36 -6.79
C ILE A 85 1.98 0.14 -5.85
N THR A 86 2.17 -1.10 -5.44
CA THR A 86 3.40 -1.59 -4.81
C THR A 86 4.16 -2.42 -5.83
N ILE A 87 5.37 -2.02 -6.19
CA ILE A 87 6.25 -2.78 -7.10
C ILE A 87 7.29 -3.56 -6.29
N THR A 88 7.86 -4.61 -6.88
CA THR A 88 8.86 -5.45 -6.20
C THR A 88 10.14 -5.49 -7.03
N VAL A 89 11.29 -5.30 -6.39
CA VAL A 89 12.60 -5.64 -6.93
C VAL A 89 12.72 -7.16 -6.91
N PRO A 90 12.92 -7.83 -8.06
CA PRO A 90 13.17 -9.27 -8.10
C PRO A 90 14.37 -9.70 -7.24
N ASN A 91 14.32 -10.89 -6.63
CA ASN A 91 15.34 -11.35 -5.67
C ASN A 91 16.76 -11.38 -6.26
N ASP A 92 16.88 -11.74 -7.53
CA ASP A 92 18.12 -11.81 -8.30
C ASP A 92 18.76 -10.44 -8.57
N GLN A 93 17.98 -9.37 -8.57
CA GLN A 93 18.49 -8.01 -8.74
C GLN A 93 19.03 -7.40 -7.43
N ILE A 94 18.72 -7.96 -6.26
CA ILE A 94 19.10 -7.36 -4.97
C ILE A 94 20.61 -7.12 -4.84
N PRO A 95 21.51 -8.06 -5.20
CA PRO A 95 22.96 -7.87 -5.02
C PRO A 95 23.54 -6.68 -5.78
N VAL A 96 22.98 -6.33 -6.94
CA VAL A 96 23.48 -5.22 -7.77
C VAL A 96 23.03 -3.86 -7.25
N LEU A 97 21.99 -3.80 -6.43
CA LEU A 97 21.42 -2.54 -5.91
C LEU A 97 22.06 -2.07 -4.59
N THR A 98 23.15 -2.71 -4.15
CA THR A 98 23.82 -2.36 -2.88
C THR A 98 24.60 -1.05 -2.92
N LYS A 99 24.76 -0.45 -4.11
CA LYS A 99 25.47 0.82 -4.34
C LYS A 99 24.49 1.91 -4.77
N LEU A 100 24.73 3.13 -4.30
CA LEU A 100 23.85 4.27 -4.59
C LEU A 100 23.68 4.53 -6.10
N GLY A 101 24.76 4.49 -6.88
CA GLY A 101 24.69 4.71 -8.33
C GLY A 101 23.78 3.70 -9.03
N SER A 102 23.95 2.41 -8.75
CA SER A 102 23.11 1.35 -9.29
C SER A 102 21.64 1.49 -8.83
N ALA A 103 21.40 1.89 -7.59
CA ALA A 103 20.05 2.16 -7.10
C ALA A 103 19.39 3.38 -7.78
N GLN A 104 20.17 4.44 -8.06
CA GLN A 104 19.70 5.61 -8.81
C GLN A 104 19.34 5.25 -10.26
N GLU A 105 20.19 4.48 -10.94
CA GLU A 105 19.94 3.98 -12.30
C GLU A 105 18.70 3.09 -12.34
N TRP A 106 18.53 2.24 -11.33
CA TRP A 106 17.35 1.39 -11.20
C TRP A 106 16.08 2.23 -11.03
N LEU A 107 16.07 3.25 -10.16
CA LEU A 107 14.92 4.16 -10.01
C LEU A 107 14.62 4.94 -11.29
N LYS A 108 15.66 5.44 -11.97
CA LYS A 108 15.53 6.19 -13.22
C LYS A 108 14.88 5.36 -14.32
N SER A 109 15.17 4.06 -14.35
CA SER A 109 14.63 3.14 -15.36
C SER A 109 13.25 2.59 -14.99
N ASN A 110 13.02 2.28 -13.71
CA ASN A 110 11.87 1.46 -13.29
C ASN A 110 10.77 2.24 -12.55
N VAL A 111 11.03 3.48 -12.12
CA VAL A 111 10.10 4.24 -11.26
C VAL A 111 9.81 5.61 -11.83
N GLN A 112 10.85 6.42 -12.06
CA GLN A 112 10.70 7.81 -12.50
C GLN A 112 9.86 7.98 -13.79
N PRO A 113 9.93 7.10 -14.80
CA PRO A 113 9.15 7.27 -16.03
C PRO A 113 7.64 7.16 -15.84
N TYR A 114 7.19 6.62 -14.71
CA TYR A 114 5.78 6.33 -14.44
C TYR A 114 5.16 7.28 -13.42
N VAL A 115 5.97 7.98 -12.63
CA VAL A 115 5.49 8.91 -11.59
C VAL A 115 5.43 10.33 -12.17
N PRO A 116 4.35 11.10 -11.96
CA PRO A 116 3.23 10.83 -11.05
C PRO A 116 2.01 10.17 -11.70
N ALA A 117 2.04 9.83 -12.99
CA ALA A 117 0.89 9.29 -13.70
C ALA A 117 0.36 8.00 -13.06
N THR A 118 1.24 7.07 -12.71
CA THR A 118 0.93 5.87 -11.91
C THR A 118 1.21 6.16 -10.42
N ASN A 119 0.26 5.81 -9.56
CA ASN A 119 0.34 6.02 -8.12
C ASN A 119 1.21 4.95 -7.42
N ILE A 120 2.51 4.93 -7.71
CA ILE A 120 3.46 4.06 -7.02
C ILE A 120 3.66 4.57 -5.59
N VAL A 121 3.38 3.74 -4.59
CA VAL A 121 3.44 4.11 -3.16
C VAL A 121 4.49 3.33 -2.37
N ARG A 122 4.96 2.20 -2.90
CA ARG A 122 5.92 1.34 -2.21
C ARG A 122 6.77 0.54 -3.18
N ILE A 123 8.04 0.38 -2.82
CA ILE A 123 8.97 -0.57 -3.45
C ILE A 123 9.29 -1.64 -2.40
N LEU A 124 9.02 -2.90 -2.74
CA LEU A 124 9.43 -4.05 -1.96
C LEU A 124 10.77 -4.56 -2.49
N VAL A 125 11.77 -4.70 -1.63
CA VAL A 125 13.05 -5.30 -1.99
C VAL A 125 12.95 -6.80 -1.79
N GLY A 126 12.71 -7.51 -2.90
CA GLY A 126 12.54 -8.96 -2.92
C GLY A 126 11.20 -9.47 -2.41
N ASN A 127 11.12 -10.79 -2.36
CA ASN A 127 10.06 -11.57 -1.75
C ASN A 127 10.66 -12.67 -0.88
N GLU A 128 10.41 -12.63 0.43
CA GLU A 128 10.81 -13.68 1.39
C GLU A 128 12.31 -14.00 1.35
N VAL A 129 13.15 -12.97 1.14
CA VAL A 129 14.59 -13.11 0.87
C VAL A 129 15.33 -13.86 1.98
N ILE A 130 14.98 -13.60 3.25
CA ILE A 130 15.66 -14.20 4.42
C ILE A 130 15.45 -15.72 4.49
N SER A 131 14.36 -16.24 3.93
CA SER A 131 14.10 -17.68 3.85
C SER A 131 14.75 -18.35 2.63
N THR A 132 15.42 -17.59 1.75
CA THR A 132 16.19 -18.18 0.65
C THR A 132 17.50 -18.78 1.16
N GLU A 133 18.01 -19.79 0.45
CA GLU A 133 19.34 -20.37 0.74
C GLU A 133 20.49 -19.50 0.19
N ASN A 134 20.17 -18.43 -0.55
CA ASN A 134 21.16 -17.58 -1.19
C ASN A 134 21.72 -16.54 -0.20
N LYS A 135 22.87 -16.87 0.39
CA LYS A 135 23.59 -16.02 1.35
C LYS A 135 23.94 -14.63 0.79
N LEU A 136 24.23 -14.53 -0.51
CA LEU A 136 24.55 -13.24 -1.14
C LEU A 136 23.33 -12.33 -1.18
N MET A 137 22.17 -12.86 -1.59
CA MET A 137 20.90 -12.11 -1.60
C MET A 137 20.54 -11.63 -0.19
N VAL A 138 20.62 -12.53 0.80
CA VAL A 138 20.34 -12.22 2.20
C VAL A 138 21.27 -11.12 2.73
N ALA A 139 22.58 -11.24 2.48
CA ALA A 139 23.55 -10.23 2.92
C ALA A 139 23.36 -8.88 2.21
N SER A 140 22.84 -8.89 0.97
CA SER A 140 22.64 -7.69 0.15
C SER A 140 21.34 -6.95 0.44
N LEU A 141 20.38 -7.58 1.13
CA LEU A 141 19.03 -7.03 1.35
C LEU A 141 19.04 -5.65 2.01
N VAL A 142 19.64 -5.52 3.20
CA VAL A 142 19.66 -4.25 3.93
C VAL A 142 20.48 -3.18 3.20
N PRO A 143 21.69 -3.47 2.68
CA PRO A 143 22.42 -2.50 1.85
C PRO A 143 21.62 -2.01 0.64
N ALA A 144 20.92 -2.90 -0.08
CA ALA A 144 20.07 -2.52 -1.21
C ALA A 144 18.89 -1.64 -0.80
N MET A 145 18.21 -1.97 0.30
CA MET A 145 17.13 -1.14 0.85
C MET A 145 17.63 0.27 1.22
N LYS A 146 18.81 0.38 1.84
CA LYS A 146 19.43 1.68 2.17
C LYS A 146 19.79 2.48 0.93
N ALA A 147 20.40 1.85 -0.07
CA ALA A 147 20.78 2.52 -1.31
C ALA A 147 19.55 3.01 -2.10
N LEU A 148 18.50 2.19 -2.21
CA LEU A 148 17.23 2.57 -2.83
C LEU A 148 16.53 3.71 -2.06
N HIS A 149 16.54 3.67 -0.73
CA HIS A 149 15.98 4.76 0.07
C HIS A 149 16.75 6.08 -0.14
N ALA A 150 18.08 6.05 -0.09
CA ALA A 150 18.91 7.21 -0.38
C ALA A 150 18.70 7.74 -1.81
N ALA A 151 18.52 6.86 -2.78
CA ALA A 151 18.20 7.24 -4.16
C ALA A 151 16.80 7.89 -4.27
N LEU A 152 15.80 7.43 -3.51
CA LEU A 152 14.49 8.08 -3.42
C LEU A 152 14.59 9.48 -2.81
N VAL A 153 15.37 9.64 -1.73
CA VAL A 153 15.62 10.96 -1.10
C VAL A 153 16.28 11.90 -2.10
N GLY A 154 17.33 11.45 -2.80
CA GLY A 154 18.00 12.23 -3.83
C GLY A 154 17.09 12.62 -5.00
N ALA A 155 16.08 11.81 -5.32
CA ALA A 155 15.06 12.11 -6.31
C ALA A 155 13.84 12.86 -5.76
N SER A 156 13.84 13.23 -4.47
CA SER A 156 12.70 13.83 -3.77
C SER A 156 11.41 13.00 -3.87
N LEU A 157 11.50 11.67 -3.88
CA LEU A 157 10.38 10.74 -3.97
C LEU A 157 10.07 10.00 -2.65
N ASP A 158 10.91 10.14 -1.64
CA ASP A 158 10.83 9.46 -0.34
C ASP A 158 9.59 9.85 0.50
N HIS A 159 9.03 11.04 0.26
CA HIS A 159 7.77 11.47 0.86
C HIS A 159 6.57 10.67 0.32
N ARG A 160 6.65 10.18 -0.92
CA ARG A 160 5.59 9.44 -1.62
C ARG A 160 5.79 7.94 -1.59
N ILE A 161 7.01 7.48 -1.82
CA ILE A 161 7.35 6.07 -2.02
C ILE A 161 8.12 5.56 -0.82
N LYS A 162 7.62 4.50 -0.18
CA LYS A 162 8.31 3.85 0.94
C LYS A 162 9.03 2.58 0.48
N ILE A 163 10.18 2.29 1.09
CA ILE A 163 10.91 1.02 0.91
C ILE A 163 10.48 0.05 2.01
N SER A 164 10.26 -1.23 1.65
CA SER A 164 10.08 -2.31 2.62
C SER A 164 10.56 -3.64 2.02
N THR A 165 10.39 -4.74 2.75
CA THR A 165 10.61 -6.09 2.25
C THR A 165 9.60 -7.03 2.93
N PRO A 166 8.92 -7.92 2.17
CA PRO A 166 7.98 -8.87 2.75
C PRO A 166 8.73 -10.09 3.28
N HIS A 167 8.27 -10.61 4.42
CA HIS A 167 8.82 -11.79 5.07
C HIS A 167 7.74 -12.85 5.22
N SER A 168 8.12 -14.11 5.06
CA SER A 168 7.28 -15.23 5.51
C SER A 168 7.19 -15.23 7.04
N LEU A 169 6.15 -15.86 7.59
CA LEU A 169 6.03 -16.06 9.04
C LEU A 169 7.15 -16.93 9.63
N GLY A 170 7.91 -17.63 8.77
CA GLY A 170 9.11 -18.37 9.15
C GLY A 170 10.19 -17.51 9.81
N ILE A 171 10.12 -16.19 9.72
CA ILE A 171 11.01 -15.26 10.43
C ILE A 171 10.84 -15.30 11.97
N LEU A 172 9.69 -15.78 12.46
CA LEU A 172 9.39 -15.89 13.89
C LEU A 172 9.91 -17.22 14.47
N SER A 173 10.36 -17.17 15.73
CA SER A 173 10.69 -18.36 16.53
C SER A 173 9.55 -18.76 17.46
N ASP A 174 8.89 -17.79 18.07
CA ASP A 174 7.65 -17.97 18.82
C ASP A 174 6.58 -17.07 18.20
N SER A 175 5.33 -17.54 18.18
CA SER A 175 4.18 -16.81 17.65
C SER A 175 2.87 -17.06 18.43
N SER A 176 2.90 -17.89 19.47
CA SER A 176 1.73 -18.24 20.27
C SER A 176 2.05 -18.21 21.78
N PRO A 177 1.33 -17.43 22.60
CA PRO A 177 0.34 -16.43 22.18
C PRO A 177 0.99 -15.26 21.40
N PRO A 178 0.24 -14.40 20.68
CA PRO A 178 0.83 -13.30 19.92
C PRO A 178 1.74 -12.36 20.72
N SER A 179 1.49 -12.21 22.04
CA SER A 179 2.33 -11.41 22.95
C SER A 179 3.75 -11.97 23.17
N THR A 180 4.00 -13.26 22.87
CA THR A 180 5.33 -13.87 22.90
C THR A 180 6.02 -13.86 21.54
N GLY A 181 5.39 -13.26 20.52
CA GLY A 181 5.91 -13.15 19.16
C GLY A 181 7.34 -12.61 19.13
N LYS A 182 8.30 -13.41 18.64
CA LYS A 182 9.72 -13.02 18.61
C LYS A 182 10.43 -13.51 17.35
N PHE A 183 11.23 -12.65 16.72
CA PHE A 183 12.06 -13.05 15.58
C PHE A 183 13.08 -14.12 15.97
N ARG A 184 13.42 -14.99 15.02
CA ARG A 184 14.53 -15.95 15.21
C ARG A 184 15.82 -15.22 15.56
N ARG A 185 16.62 -15.84 16.44
CA ARG A 185 17.89 -15.27 16.92
C ARG A 185 18.78 -14.89 15.72
N GLY A 186 19.29 -13.66 15.74
CA GLY A 186 20.15 -13.11 14.69
C GLY A 186 19.41 -12.41 13.54
N TYR A 187 18.11 -12.63 13.36
CA TYR A 187 17.36 -11.92 12.31
C TYR A 187 17.03 -10.47 12.72
N ALA A 188 16.61 -10.26 13.96
CA ALA A 188 16.28 -8.92 14.46
C ALA A 188 17.46 -7.94 14.34
N THR A 189 18.66 -8.36 14.78
CA THR A 189 19.87 -7.54 14.74
C THR A 189 20.41 -7.31 13.34
N ARG A 190 20.19 -8.24 12.40
CA ARG A 190 20.74 -8.16 11.04
C ARG A 190 19.82 -7.44 10.05
N PHE A 191 18.50 -7.56 10.19
CA PHE A 191 17.54 -7.13 9.16
C PHE A 191 16.53 -6.08 9.63
N LEU A 192 16.28 -5.97 10.95
CA LEU A 192 15.14 -5.22 11.48
C LEU A 192 15.55 -4.04 12.37
N LYS A 193 16.83 -3.69 12.37
CA LYS A 193 17.29 -2.47 13.01
C LYS A 193 16.84 -1.28 12.16
N ALA A 194 16.26 -0.26 12.81
CA ALA A 194 15.85 0.96 12.15
C ALA A 194 17.01 1.55 11.33
N ILE A 195 16.70 1.95 10.10
CA ILE A 195 17.61 2.75 9.27
C ILE A 195 17.50 4.16 9.84
N ALA A 196 18.45 4.53 10.71
CA ALA A 196 18.64 5.89 11.16
C ALA A 196 19.21 6.75 10.02
#